data_AF-A0A949LRG3-F1
#
_entry.id   AF-A0A949LRG3-F1
#
_cell.length_a   1.000
_cell.length_b   1.000
_cell.length_c   1.000
_cell.angle_alpha   90.00
_cell.angle_beta   90.00
_cell.angle_gamma   90.00
#
_symmetry.space_group_name_H-M   'P 1'
#
loop_
_entity.id
_entity.type
_entity.pdbx_description
1 polymer ?
#
loop_
_entity_poly.entity_id
_entity_poly.type
_entity_poly.pdbx_seq_one_letter_code
_entity_poly.pdbx_strand_id
1 'polypeptide(L)'
;MTAQGLPARAAAQAVLSDVLRKRRPLDAALSATAHLEPRDAGFARVIASETLRRFGQLDDLIHGYVPKPPARNRAGPTLEILLAGACELLFLEVPAHAAVDGANRLAQASDKAVHFKPLINAVLRRVAREG
;
A
#
# COMPACT_ATOMS: atom_id res chain seq x y z
N MET A 1 13.29 -11.12 -14.57
CA MET A 1 12.59 -11.36 -13.28
C MET A 1 11.28 -10.58 -13.31
N THR A 2 10.23 -11.22 -13.80
CA THR A 2 8.93 -10.60 -14.07
C THR A 2 8.27 -10.11 -12.76
N ALA A 3 7.83 -8.86 -12.78
CA ALA A 3 7.24 -8.14 -11.66
C ALA A 3 5.82 -8.66 -11.34
N GLN A 4 5.72 -9.88 -10.79
CA GLN A 4 4.43 -10.46 -10.45
C GLN A 4 3.68 -9.59 -9.43
N GLY A 5 2.47 -9.14 -9.82
CA GLY A 5 1.55 -8.39 -8.97
C GLY A 5 1.84 -6.90 -8.81
N LEU A 6 2.79 -6.30 -9.53
CA LEU A 6 3.00 -4.84 -9.47
C LEU A 6 1.78 -4.04 -9.98
N PRO A 7 1.12 -4.40 -11.11
CA PRO A 7 -0.09 -3.72 -11.56
C PRO A 7 -1.21 -3.79 -10.52
N ALA A 8 -1.39 -4.96 -9.90
CA ALA A 8 -2.37 -5.16 -8.82
C ALA A 8 -2.10 -4.24 -7.62
N ARG A 9 -0.85 -4.18 -7.13
CA ARG A 9 -0.46 -3.31 -6.01
C ARG A 9 -0.61 -1.82 -6.35
N ALA A 10 -0.30 -1.43 -7.59
CA ALA A 10 -0.48 -0.06 -8.05
C ALA A 10 -1.98 0.33 -8.05
N ALA A 11 -2.84 -0.55 -8.55
CA ALA A 11 -4.29 -0.33 -8.51
C ALA A 11 -4.82 -0.30 -7.07
N ALA A 12 -4.35 -1.20 -6.19
CA ALA A 12 -4.73 -1.17 -4.77
C ALA A 12 -4.33 0.14 -4.09
N GLN A 13 -3.10 0.61 -4.31
CA GLN A 13 -2.65 1.92 -3.85
C GLN A 13 -3.55 3.04 -4.39
N ALA A 14 -3.91 2.99 -5.67
CA ALA A 14 -4.78 4.00 -6.28
C ALA A 14 -6.18 4.03 -5.63
N VAL A 15 -6.77 2.86 -5.39
CA VAL A 15 -8.04 2.72 -4.64
C VAL A 15 -7.91 3.34 -3.26
N LEU A 16 -6.86 3.00 -2.50
CA LEU A 16 -6.62 3.54 -1.16
C LEU A 16 -6.45 5.07 -1.17
N SER A 17 -5.72 5.61 -2.15
CA SER A 17 -5.55 7.06 -2.31
C SER A 17 -6.89 7.74 -2.59
N ASP A 18 -7.73 7.16 -3.44
CA ASP A 18 -9.05 7.72 -3.75
C ASP A 18 -9.99 7.71 -2.54
N VAL A 19 -9.98 6.64 -1.74
CA VAL A 19 -10.83 6.53 -0.54
C VAL A 19 -10.31 7.41 0.59
N LEU A 20 -9.03 7.27 0.96
CA LEU A 20 -8.48 7.89 2.17
C LEU A 20 -8.12 9.36 1.99
N ARG A 21 -7.67 9.77 0.79
CA ARG A 21 -7.30 11.18 0.51
C ARG A 21 -8.42 11.95 -0.16
N LYS A 22 -8.99 11.38 -1.22
CA LYS A 22 -10.02 12.06 -2.02
C LYS A 22 -11.43 11.86 -1.48
N ARG A 23 -11.59 11.07 -0.41
CA ARG A 23 -12.88 10.79 0.25
C ARG A 23 -13.93 10.24 -0.73
N ARG A 24 -13.49 9.46 -1.73
CA ARG A 24 -14.39 8.79 -2.67
C ARG A 24 -14.93 7.49 -2.06
N PRO A 25 -16.20 7.13 -2.32
CA PRO A 25 -16.72 5.81 -1.94
C PRO A 25 -15.90 4.69 -2.56
N LEU A 26 -15.77 3.57 -1.84
CA LEU A 26 -14.98 2.41 -2.29
C LEU A 26 -15.44 1.90 -3.66
N ASP A 27 -16.76 1.75 -3.87
CA ASP A 27 -17.31 1.28 -5.14
C ASP A 27 -16.86 2.13 -6.33
N ALA A 28 -16.80 3.45 -6.16
CA ALA A 28 -16.33 4.36 -7.18
C ALA A 28 -14.80 4.30 -7.37
N ALA A 29 -14.05 4.04 -6.30
CA ALA A 29 -12.59 3.90 -6.35
C ALA A 29 -12.15 2.59 -7.02
N LEU A 30 -12.95 1.52 -6.91
CA LEU A 30 -12.69 0.20 -7.52
C LEU A 30 -12.62 0.24 -9.05
N SER A 31 -13.07 1.32 -9.70
CA SER A 31 -12.87 1.55 -11.14
C SER A 31 -11.38 1.54 -11.53
N ALA A 32 -10.47 1.84 -10.59
CA ALA A 32 -9.03 1.73 -10.80
C ALA A 32 -8.55 0.30 -11.12
N THR A 33 -9.37 -0.72 -10.85
CA THR A 33 -9.05 -2.13 -11.15
C THR A 33 -9.58 -2.61 -12.50
N ALA A 34 -10.39 -1.80 -13.20
CA ALA A 34 -11.17 -2.25 -14.36
C ALA A 34 -10.34 -2.61 -15.61
N HIS A 35 -9.13 -2.07 -15.72
CA HIS A 35 -8.25 -2.29 -16.87
C HIS A 35 -7.25 -3.44 -16.67
N LEU A 36 -7.29 -4.11 -15.51
CA LEU A 36 -6.40 -5.21 -15.17
C LEU A 36 -7.01 -6.55 -15.60
N GLU A 37 -6.14 -7.53 -15.85
CA GLU A 37 -6.58 -8.91 -16.00
C GLU A 37 -7.28 -9.41 -14.71
N PRO A 38 -8.22 -10.37 -14.80
CA PRO A 38 -9.03 -10.79 -13.66
C PRO A 38 -8.24 -11.18 -12.41
N ARG A 39 -7.07 -11.81 -12.59
CA ARG A 39 -6.16 -12.19 -11.49
C ARG A 39 -5.63 -10.96 -10.74
N ASP A 40 -5.08 -10.00 -11.47
CA ASP A 40 -4.49 -8.79 -10.88
C ASP A 40 -5.58 -7.87 -10.31
N ALA A 41 -6.73 -7.79 -10.99
CA ALA A 41 -7.90 -7.08 -10.47
C ALA A 41 -8.37 -7.70 -9.15
N GLY A 42 -8.49 -9.03 -9.07
CA GLY A 42 -8.86 -9.73 -7.85
C GLY A 42 -7.90 -9.44 -6.70
N PHE A 43 -6.60 -9.54 -6.95
CA PHE A 43 -5.59 -9.26 -5.91
C PHE A 43 -5.61 -7.79 -5.47
N ALA A 44 -5.76 -6.84 -6.40
CA ALA A 44 -5.88 -5.41 -6.07
C ALA A 44 -7.08 -5.13 -5.14
N ARG A 45 -8.22 -5.77 -5.41
CA ARG A 45 -9.44 -5.64 -4.60
C ARG A 45 -9.27 -6.22 -3.21
N VAL A 46 -8.61 -7.38 -3.10
CA VAL A 46 -8.32 -8.02 -1.81
C VAL A 46 -7.42 -7.12 -0.96
N ILE A 47 -6.32 -6.61 -1.52
CA ILE A 47 -5.42 -5.68 -0.80
C ILE A 47 -6.20 -4.46 -0.32
N ALA A 48 -6.89 -3.77 -1.22
CA ALA A 48 -7.60 -2.53 -0.88
C ALA A 48 -8.70 -2.76 0.17
N SER A 49 -9.51 -3.81 0.00
CA SER A 49 -10.63 -4.10 0.89
C SER A 49 -10.17 -4.52 2.28
N GLU A 50 -9.16 -5.38 2.38
CA GLU A 50 -8.64 -5.82 3.69
C GLU A 50 -7.90 -4.68 4.39
N THR A 51 -7.14 -3.87 3.64
CA THR A 51 -6.50 -2.67 4.19
C THR A 51 -7.52 -1.70 4.79
N LEU A 52 -8.63 -1.43 4.09
CA LEU A 52 -9.69 -0.55 4.58
C LEU A 52 -10.45 -1.15 5.77
N ARG A 53 -10.72 -2.46 5.75
CA ARG A 53 -11.36 -3.18 6.86
C ARG A 53 -10.51 -3.08 8.15
N ARG A 54 -9.19 -3.14 8.00
CA ARG A 54 -8.21 -3.09 9.10
C ARG A 54 -7.58 -1.72 9.30
N PHE A 55 -8.15 -0.67 8.70
CA PHE A 55 -7.49 0.63 8.61
C PHE A 55 -7.02 1.16 9.96
N GLY A 56 -7.87 1.14 11.00
CA GLY A 56 -7.48 1.60 12.33
C GLY A 56 -6.28 0.84 12.91
N GLN A 57 -6.28 -0.50 12.79
CA GLN A 57 -5.18 -1.33 13.29
C GLN A 57 -3.87 -1.06 12.54
N LEU A 58 -3.94 -0.93 11.22
CA LEU A 58 -2.78 -0.65 10.38
C LEU A 58 -2.26 0.78 10.56
N ASP A 59 -3.14 1.76 10.70
CA ASP A 59 -2.80 3.15 10.94
C ASP A 59 -2.13 3.31 12.31
N ASP A 60 -2.68 2.70 13.37
CA ASP A 60 -2.08 2.71 14.71
C ASP A 60 -0.68 2.03 14.72
N LEU A 61 -0.55 0.89 14.05
CA LEU A 61 0.73 0.19 13.90
C LEU A 61 1.78 1.08 13.22
N ILE A 62 1.43 1.73 12.11
CA ILE A 62 2.35 2.62 11.38
C ILE A 62 2.73 3.83 12.24
N HIS A 63 1.79 4.42 12.99
CA HIS A 63 2.10 5.52 13.91
C HIS A 63 3.10 5.10 15.00
N GLY A 64 3.08 3.85 15.44
CA GLY A 64 4.09 3.30 16.36
C GLY A 64 5.51 3.29 15.79
N TYR A 65 5.67 3.11 14.48
CA TYR A 65 6.97 3.12 13.81
C TYR A 65 7.37 4.48 13.23
N VAL A 66 6.39 5.34 12.95
CA VAL A 66 6.58 6.65 12.33
C VAL A 66 5.88 7.71 13.20
N PRO A 67 6.46 8.10 14.34
CA PRO A 67 5.82 9.03 15.28
C PRO A 67 5.64 10.44 14.70
N LYS A 68 6.39 10.81 13.65
CA LYS A 68 6.21 12.05 12.89
C LYS A 68 6.05 11.71 11.40
N PRO A 69 4.85 11.34 10.95
CA PRO A 69 4.62 11.02 9.56
C PRO A 69 4.81 12.28 8.69
N PRO A 70 5.32 12.13 7.45
CA PRO A 70 5.45 13.25 6.55
C PRO A 70 4.09 13.87 6.24
N ALA A 71 4.05 15.19 6.12
CA ALA A 71 2.82 15.92 5.84
C ALA A 71 2.13 15.36 4.58
N ARG A 72 0.82 15.08 4.66
CA ARG A 72 0.05 14.37 3.61
C ARG A 72 0.19 14.99 2.22
N ASN A 73 0.35 16.31 2.13
CA ASN A 73 0.53 17.06 0.88
C ASN A 73 1.90 16.81 0.20
N ARG A 74 2.94 16.56 0.99
CA ARG A 74 4.32 16.29 0.53
C ARG A 74 4.62 14.80 0.39
N ALA A 75 3.93 13.96 1.17
CA ALA A 75 4.20 12.53 1.23
C ALA A 75 3.79 11.75 -0.03
N GLY A 76 2.97 12.30 -0.93
CA GLY A 76 2.38 11.51 -2.02
C GLY A 76 1.71 10.24 -1.48
N PRO A 77 1.63 9.12 -2.22
CA PRO A 77 0.98 7.88 -1.77
C PRO A 77 1.75 7.09 -0.69
N THR A 78 2.71 7.69 0.02
CA THR A 78 3.59 6.99 0.98
C THR A 78 2.81 6.25 2.07
N LEU A 79 1.78 6.86 2.65
CA LEU A 79 0.96 6.23 3.69
C LEU A 79 0.17 5.05 3.13
N GLU A 80 -0.42 5.21 1.94
CA GLU A 80 -1.17 4.16 1.27
C GLU A 80 -0.28 2.97 0.89
N ILE A 81 0.97 3.22 0.50
CA ILE A 81 1.97 2.18 0.24
C ILE A 81 2.33 1.44 1.54
N LEU A 82 2.52 2.16 2.65
CA LEU A 82 2.79 1.55 3.96
C LEU A 82 1.62 0.69 4.44
N LEU A 83 0.40 1.21 4.35
CA LEU A 83 -0.82 0.51 4.73
C LEU A 83 -1.03 -0.76 3.90
N ALA A 84 -0.91 -0.66 2.57
CA ALA A 84 -1.03 -1.81 1.67
C ALA A 84 0.06 -2.85 1.95
N GLY A 85 1.32 -2.43 2.07
CA GLY A 85 2.44 -3.33 2.33
C GLY A 85 2.33 -4.01 3.70
N ALA A 86 1.90 -3.30 4.74
CA ALA A 86 1.68 -3.90 6.06
C ALA A 86 0.50 -4.88 6.04
N CYS A 87 -0.58 -4.56 5.31
CA CYS A 87 -1.69 -5.48 5.11
C CYS A 87 -1.26 -6.76 4.38
N GLU A 88 -0.45 -6.63 3.34
CA GLU A 88 0.10 -7.77 2.60
C GLU A 88 0.91 -8.70 3.52
N LEU A 89 1.71 -8.14 4.42
CA LEU A 89 2.56 -8.89 5.36
C LEU A 89 1.74 -9.59 6.45
N LEU A 90 0.81 -8.88 7.07
CA LEU A 90 0.16 -9.32 8.31
C LEU A 90 -1.13 -10.12 8.09
N PHE A 91 -1.84 -9.85 7.00
CA PHE A 91 -3.19 -10.38 6.80
C PHE A 91 -3.36 -11.19 5.51
N LEU A 92 -2.48 -11.00 4.52
CA LEU A 92 -2.56 -11.69 3.23
C LEU A 92 -1.44 -12.70 3.01
N GLU A 93 -0.61 -12.94 4.03
CA GLU A 93 0.48 -13.92 4.02
C GLU A 93 1.43 -13.78 2.82
N VAL A 94 1.58 -12.55 2.29
CA VAL A 94 2.49 -12.30 1.16
C VAL A 94 3.93 -12.42 1.66
N PRO A 95 4.81 -13.16 0.95
CA PRO A 95 6.20 -13.28 1.33
C PRO A 95 6.87 -11.93 1.55
N ALA A 96 7.61 -11.78 2.65
CA ALA A 96 8.12 -10.48 3.09
C ALA A 96 8.95 -9.77 2.01
N HIS A 97 9.79 -10.51 1.29
CA HIS A 97 10.60 -9.95 0.20
C HIS A 97 9.73 -9.41 -0.95
N ALA A 98 8.60 -10.04 -1.26
CA ALA A 98 7.70 -9.65 -2.33
C ALA A 98 6.88 -8.40 -1.97
N ALA A 99 6.35 -8.33 -0.75
CA ALA A 99 5.63 -7.17 -0.25
C ALA A 99 6.55 -5.93 -0.18
N VAL A 100 7.77 -6.09 0.35
CA VAL A 100 8.75 -5.01 0.46
C VAL A 100 9.25 -4.55 -0.91
N ASP A 101 9.57 -5.47 -1.83
CA ASP A 101 9.96 -5.10 -3.20
C ASP A 101 8.82 -4.38 -3.94
N GLY A 102 7.59 -4.89 -3.83
CA GLY A 102 6.40 -4.25 -4.39
C GLY A 102 6.22 -2.82 -3.90
N ALA A 103 6.26 -2.60 -2.58
CA ALA A 103 6.16 -1.28 -1.98
C ALA A 103 7.30 -0.35 -2.41
N ASN A 104 8.54 -0.85 -2.49
CA ASN A 104 9.68 -0.08 -2.97
C ASN A 104 9.55 0.36 -4.43
N ARG A 105 8.98 -0.49 -5.29
CA ARG A 105 8.72 -0.16 -6.70
C ARG A 105 7.59 0.86 -6.83
N LEU A 106 6.54 0.76 -6.04
CA LEU A 106 5.48 1.77 -5.99
C LEU A 106 6.02 3.12 -5.54
N ALA A 107 6.85 3.14 -4.49
CA ALA A 107 7.50 4.36 -4.03
C ALA A 107 8.39 4.97 -5.12
N GLN A 108 9.16 4.13 -5.82
CA GLN A 108 10.04 4.55 -6.90
C GLN A 108 9.28 5.17 -8.09
N ALA A 109 8.06 4.70 -8.36
CA ALA A 109 7.23 5.16 -9.47
C ALA A 109 6.49 6.48 -9.18
N SER A 110 6.59 7.03 -7.97
CA SER A 110 5.93 8.27 -7.58
C SER A 110 6.94 9.38 -7.27
N ASP A 111 6.81 10.51 -7.96
CA ASP A 111 7.67 11.70 -7.77
C ASP A 111 7.73 12.20 -6.32
N LYS A 112 6.66 11.95 -5.54
CA LYS A 112 6.59 12.35 -4.13
C LYS A 112 7.03 11.23 -3.19
N ALA A 113 6.55 10.00 -3.41
CA ALA A 113 6.85 8.89 -2.50
C ALA A 113 8.29 8.37 -2.65
N VAL A 114 8.98 8.66 -3.75
CA VAL A 114 10.39 8.27 -3.97
C VAL A 114 11.30 8.77 -2.86
N HIS A 115 11.04 9.99 -2.33
CA HIS A 115 11.80 10.57 -1.22
C HIS A 115 11.60 9.84 0.11
N PHE A 116 10.53 9.06 0.24
CA PHE A 116 10.19 8.29 1.43
C PHE A 116 10.44 6.79 1.26
N LYS A 117 11.00 6.35 0.12
CA LYS A 117 11.34 4.95 -0.12
C LYS A 117 12.21 4.32 0.99
N PRO A 118 13.25 4.99 1.55
CA PRO A 118 14.01 4.42 2.67
C PRO A 118 13.15 4.19 3.92
N LEU A 119 12.22 5.11 4.22
CA LEU A 119 11.27 4.98 5.32
C LEU A 119 10.33 3.80 5.10
N ILE A 120 9.72 3.71 3.90
CA ILE A 120 8.82 2.62 3.52
C ILE A 120 9.51 1.26 3.71
N ASN A 121 10.72 1.11 3.16
CA ASN A 121 11.50 -0.11 3.28
C ASN A 121 11.82 -0.44 4.74
N ALA A 122 12.26 0.54 5.54
CA ALA A 122 12.63 0.33 6.93
C ALA A 122 11.42 -0.11 7.78
N VAL A 123 10.28 0.56 7.62
CA VAL A 123 9.05 0.23 8.36
C VAL A 123 8.53 -1.14 7.96
N LEU A 124 8.37 -1.44 6.68
CA LEU A 124 7.84 -2.74 6.24
C LEU A 124 8.75 -3.91 6.63
N ARG A 125 10.07 -3.74 6.57
CA ARG A 125 11.01 -4.75 7.08
C ARG A 125 10.87 -4.95 8.59
N ARG A 126 10.53 -3.90 9.33
CA ARG A 126 10.32 -3.98 10.78
C ARG A 126 9.01 -4.68 11.10
N VAL A 127 7.92 -4.32 10.43
CA VAL A 127 6.62 -5.01 10.50
C VAL A 127 6.79 -6.50 10.19
N ALA A 128 7.52 -6.87 9.15
CA ALA A 128 7.75 -8.27 8.80
C ALA A 128 8.51 -9.10 9.87
N ARG A 129 9.18 -8.45 10.84
CA ARG A 129 9.91 -9.12 11.92
C ARG A 129 9.19 -9.09 13.26
N GLU A 130 8.42 -8.02 13.51
CA GLU A 130 7.89 -7.67 14.83
C GLU A 130 6.36 -7.63 14.88
N GLY A 131 5.69 -7.63 13.72
CA GLY A 131 4.24 -7.49 13.60
C GLY A 131 3.47 -8.80 13.67
#